data_AF-A0A842Q6S8-F1
#
_entry.id   AF-A0A842Q6S8-F1
#
_cell.length_a   1.000
_cell.length_b   1.000
_cell.length_c   1.000
_cell.angle_alpha   90.00
_cell.angle_beta   90.00
_cell.angle_gamma   90.00
#
_symmetry.space_group_name_H-M   'P 1'
#
loop_
_entity.id
_entity.type
_entity.pdbx_description
1 polymer ?
#
loop_
_entity_poly.entity_id
_entity_poly.type
_entity_poly.pdbx_seq_one_letter_code
_entity_poly.pdbx_strand_id
1 'polypeptide(L)'
;MAIVITIAAIIGILLLVTGLSLPFVNSVSATNHHSSSSDSRYNVITAGCSTGSIVATDGTHMPDLMLGCDLGDVMYGKAANDVLQSRLGDDKIYGNTGDDSLESGAGGDELYAGEGDDIIFAGLDDDFLVAGKGNDELYGEEGNDLLEGGDGADYFDCGDGLDVIVDYDPSKGDTHTNNCEDVRERL
;
A
#
# COMPACT_ATOMS: atom_id res chain seq x y z
N MET A 1 -13.38 72.78 -18.82
CA MET A 1 -13.65 71.35 -19.04
C MET A 1 -12.32 70.71 -19.48
N ALA A 2 -11.86 69.70 -18.73
CA ALA A 2 -10.76 68.75 -18.99
C ALA A 2 -9.34 69.28 -19.33
N ILE A 3 -8.39 69.08 -18.41
CA ILE A 3 -6.93 68.99 -18.67
C ILE A 3 -6.40 67.89 -17.72
N VAL A 4 -6.16 66.69 -18.24
CA VAL A 4 -4.85 66.10 -18.62
C VAL A 4 -3.98 65.71 -17.42
N ILE A 5 -3.67 64.41 -17.38
CA ILE A 5 -2.83 63.69 -16.41
C ILE A 5 -1.36 64.08 -16.61
N THR A 6 -0.66 64.45 -15.54
CA THR A 6 0.80 64.57 -15.51
C THR A 6 1.43 63.60 -14.51
N ILE A 7 2.55 63.03 -14.96
CA ILE A 7 3.43 62.05 -14.34
C ILE A 7 4.20 62.68 -13.17
N ALA A 8 4.16 62.09 -11.97
CA ALA A 8 5.26 62.06 -10.98
C ALA A 8 4.80 61.44 -9.65
N ALA A 9 5.12 60.16 -9.41
CA ALA A 9 5.26 59.62 -8.05
C ALA A 9 6.11 58.33 -8.08
N ILE A 10 7.35 58.43 -8.56
CA ILE A 10 8.41 57.52 -8.15
C ILE A 10 8.96 58.13 -6.85
N ILE A 11 8.63 57.52 -5.71
CA ILE A 11 9.39 57.45 -4.44
C ILE A 11 8.42 56.92 -3.38
N GLY A 12 8.69 55.72 -2.87
CA GLY A 12 8.16 55.24 -1.60
C GLY A 12 7.59 53.83 -1.65
N ILE A 13 8.21 52.93 -0.89
CA ILE A 13 7.89 51.51 -0.62
C ILE A 13 8.78 50.58 -1.46
N LEU A 14 10.07 50.49 -1.12
CA LEU A 14 10.64 49.70 -0.01
C LEU A 14 10.44 48.20 -0.21
N LEU A 15 11.54 47.59 -0.62
CA LEU A 15 11.83 46.16 -0.64
C LEU A 15 11.42 45.49 0.68
N LEU A 16 10.52 44.51 0.62
CA LEU A 16 10.46 43.43 1.61
C LEU A 16 9.80 42.21 0.97
N VAL A 17 10.57 41.56 0.09
CA VAL A 17 10.36 40.15 -0.25
C VAL A 17 10.88 39.31 0.92
N THR A 18 10.16 39.27 2.03
CA THR A 18 10.30 38.23 3.06
C THR A 18 8.97 38.09 3.79
N GLY A 19 8.27 36.98 3.60
CA GLY A 19 7.22 36.56 4.55
C GLY A 19 5.83 36.34 4.00
N LEU A 20 5.60 36.30 2.68
CA LEU A 20 4.38 35.66 2.19
C LEU A 20 4.64 34.15 2.10
N SER A 21 4.67 33.49 3.26
CA SER A 21 4.32 32.08 3.30
C SER A 21 2.88 32.01 2.80
N LEU A 22 2.71 31.59 1.54
CA LEU A 22 1.43 31.08 1.09
C LEU A 22 0.98 30.08 2.17
N PRO A 23 -0.28 30.12 2.65
CA PRO A 23 -0.75 29.04 3.48
C PRO A 23 -0.57 27.77 2.64
N PHE A 24 0.44 26.99 3.03
CA PHE A 24 0.61 25.63 2.60
C PHE A 24 -0.74 24.98 2.86
N VAL A 25 -1.40 24.54 1.80
CA VAL A 25 -2.63 23.77 1.90
C VAL A 25 -2.22 22.43 2.50
N ASN A 26 -2.12 22.38 3.82
CA ASN A 26 -2.01 21.14 4.56
C ASN A 26 -3.31 20.38 4.35
N SER A 27 -3.20 19.11 3.98
CA SER A 27 -4.26 18.16 3.68
C SER A 27 -5.01 18.41 2.37
N VAL A 28 -4.55 17.75 1.30
CA VAL A 28 -5.45 17.21 0.30
C VAL A 28 -6.02 15.93 0.92
N SER A 29 -7.27 15.99 1.36
CA SER A 29 -8.04 14.79 1.68
C SER A 29 -7.97 13.87 0.46
N ALA A 30 -7.68 12.57 0.67
CA ALA A 30 -7.88 11.55 -0.35
C ALA A 30 -9.23 11.85 -1.03
N THR A 31 -9.19 12.20 -2.31
CA THR A 31 -10.42 12.24 -3.09
C THR A 31 -10.79 10.79 -3.27
N ASN A 32 -11.69 10.30 -2.41
CA ASN A 32 -12.45 9.08 -2.69
C ASN A 32 -13.18 9.32 -4.01
N HIS A 33 -12.53 9.02 -5.13
CA HIS A 33 -13.20 8.97 -6.40
C HIS A 33 -13.96 7.65 -6.41
N HIS A 34 -15.08 7.61 -5.66
CA HIS A 34 -16.07 6.56 -5.74
C HIS A 34 -16.69 6.60 -7.14
N SER A 35 -16.00 6.04 -8.13
CA SER A 35 -16.58 5.72 -9.43
C SER A 35 -17.37 4.42 -9.25
N SER A 36 -18.51 4.51 -8.58
CA SER A 36 -19.53 3.45 -8.62
C SER A 36 -20.09 3.40 -10.05
N SER A 37 -19.35 2.78 -10.97
CA SER A 37 -19.95 2.31 -12.21
C SER A 37 -20.85 1.14 -11.82
N SER A 38 -22.09 1.17 -12.27
CA SER A 38 -23.13 0.16 -11.98
C SER A 38 -22.84 -1.23 -12.59
N ASP A 39 -21.57 -1.51 -12.92
CA ASP A 39 -21.08 -2.68 -13.64
C ASP A 39 -19.70 -3.17 -13.13
N SER A 40 -19.10 -2.54 -12.11
CA SER A 40 -17.86 -3.04 -11.50
C SER A 40 -18.15 -3.83 -10.24
N ARG A 41 -17.58 -5.03 -10.14
CA ARG A 41 -17.62 -5.87 -8.93
C ARG A 41 -16.95 -5.20 -7.72
N TYR A 42 -16.10 -4.19 -7.98
CA TYR A 42 -15.33 -3.47 -6.98
C TYR A 42 -15.69 -1.98 -6.93
N ASN A 43 -15.59 -1.38 -5.75
CA ASN A 43 -15.51 0.07 -5.59
C ASN A 43 -14.05 0.52 -5.78
N VAL A 44 -13.79 1.39 -6.76
CA VAL A 44 -12.42 1.84 -7.06
C VAL A 44 -12.05 2.99 -6.12
N ILE A 45 -10.92 2.86 -5.42
CA ILE A 45 -10.35 3.88 -4.56
C ILE A 45 -8.91 4.13 -5.02
N THR A 46 -8.56 5.40 -5.26
CA THR A 46 -7.22 5.78 -5.71
C THR A 46 -6.65 6.81 -4.78
N ALA A 47 -5.43 6.56 -4.28
CA ALA A 47 -4.68 7.51 -3.48
C ALA A 47 -4.37 8.78 -4.30
N GLY A 48 -4.48 9.95 -3.66
CA GLY A 48 -4.13 11.22 -4.28
C GLY A 48 -2.62 11.44 -4.26
N CYS A 49 -1.92 11.22 -5.37
CA CYS A 49 -0.47 11.38 -5.44
C CYS A 49 -0.06 12.88 -5.44
N SER A 50 0.17 13.46 -4.25
CA SER A 50 0.75 14.80 -4.12
C SER A 50 1.79 14.85 -3.02
N THR A 51 3.06 14.75 -3.43
CA THR A 51 4.27 15.20 -2.73
C THR A 51 4.32 14.92 -1.22
N GLY A 52 4.74 13.70 -0.87
CA GLY A 52 5.50 13.44 0.36
C GLY A 52 4.69 13.15 1.62
N SER A 53 3.45 12.68 1.51
CA SER A 53 2.71 12.17 2.66
C SER A 53 2.28 10.75 2.38
N ILE A 54 2.51 9.87 3.36
CA ILE A 54 1.85 8.58 3.52
C ILE A 54 0.35 8.80 3.27
N VAL A 55 -0.23 8.11 2.27
CA VAL A 55 -1.67 8.17 2.03
C VAL A 55 -2.31 7.00 2.75
N ALA A 56 -2.89 7.28 3.92
CA ALA A 56 -3.81 6.34 4.56
C ALA A 56 -5.09 6.27 3.71
N THR A 57 -5.31 5.16 3.03
CA THR A 57 -6.49 4.91 2.19
C THR A 57 -7.33 3.82 2.83
N ASP A 58 -8.61 4.13 3.02
CA ASP A 58 -9.57 3.27 3.69
C ASP A 58 -10.59 2.75 2.68
N GLY A 59 -10.71 1.42 2.60
CA GLY A 59 -11.78 0.69 1.94
C GLY A 59 -13.14 0.85 2.62
N THR A 60 -14.09 0.09 2.11
CA THR A 60 -15.49 0.06 2.49
C THR A 60 -15.82 -1.27 3.19
N HIS A 61 -17.04 -1.79 3.07
CA HIS A 61 -17.36 -3.17 3.51
C HIS A 61 -17.84 -4.01 2.30
N MET A 62 -17.51 -3.52 1.12
CA MET A 62 -17.83 -4.09 -0.18
C MET A 62 -16.47 -4.33 -0.85
N PRO A 63 -16.38 -5.26 -1.81
CA PRO A 63 -15.16 -5.44 -2.57
C PRO A 63 -14.63 -4.11 -3.11
N ASP A 64 -13.38 -3.80 -2.82
CA ASP A 64 -12.67 -2.59 -3.21
C ASP A 64 -11.51 -2.91 -4.16
N LEU A 65 -11.22 -1.99 -5.08
CA LEU A 65 -9.97 -1.95 -5.84
C LEU A 65 -9.23 -0.71 -5.37
N MET A 66 -8.19 -0.88 -4.59
CA MET A 66 -7.39 0.20 -4.01
C MET A 66 -6.06 0.31 -4.74
N LEU A 67 -5.75 1.52 -5.20
CA LEU A 67 -4.50 1.81 -5.90
C LEU A 67 -3.73 2.91 -5.17
N GLY A 68 -2.52 2.57 -4.72
CA GLY A 68 -1.53 3.45 -4.13
C GLY A 68 -0.71 4.23 -5.16
N CYS A 69 0.42 4.75 -4.70
CA CYS A 69 1.28 5.66 -5.44
C CYS A 69 2.76 5.24 -5.43
N ASP A 70 3.63 6.15 -5.86
CA ASP A 70 5.07 5.85 -5.95
C ASP A 70 5.81 6.20 -4.62
N LEU A 71 5.07 6.33 -3.52
CA LEU A 71 5.57 6.67 -2.18
C LEU A 71 4.95 5.68 -1.19
N GLY A 72 5.63 5.47 -0.05
CA GLY A 72 5.09 4.62 1.02
C GLY A 72 3.69 5.04 1.46
N ASP A 73 2.75 4.10 1.36
CA ASP A 73 1.33 4.20 1.58
C ASP A 73 0.89 3.32 2.74
N VAL A 74 -0.32 3.59 3.26
CA VAL A 74 -0.97 2.70 4.23
C VAL A 74 -2.37 2.42 3.72
N MET A 75 -2.68 1.16 3.41
CA MET A 75 -3.98 0.78 2.84
C MET A 75 -4.72 -0.20 3.75
N TYR A 76 -6.04 -0.01 3.86
CA TYR A 76 -6.94 -0.88 4.62
C TYR A 76 -8.12 -1.33 3.74
N GLY A 77 -8.20 -2.61 3.37
CA GLY A 77 -9.32 -3.18 2.60
C GLY A 77 -10.62 -3.22 3.42
N LYS A 78 -10.50 -3.75 4.65
CA LYS A 78 -11.51 -3.91 5.70
C LYS A 78 -12.32 -5.19 5.56
N ALA A 79 -13.39 -5.18 4.78
CA ALA A 79 -14.31 -6.31 4.76
C ALA A 79 -14.77 -6.56 3.33
N ALA A 80 -14.95 -7.85 3.04
CA ALA A 80 -15.15 -8.40 1.70
C ALA A 80 -13.83 -8.55 0.95
N ASN A 81 -13.91 -9.16 -0.22
CA ASN A 81 -12.76 -9.58 -1.01
C ASN A 81 -12.23 -8.37 -1.79
N ASP A 82 -11.07 -7.86 -1.41
CA ASP A 82 -10.50 -6.64 -1.93
C ASP A 82 -9.28 -6.90 -2.83
N VAL A 83 -8.93 -5.93 -3.67
CA VAL A 83 -7.70 -5.91 -4.46
C VAL A 83 -6.93 -4.65 -4.12
N LEU A 84 -5.75 -4.79 -3.53
CA LEU A 84 -4.93 -3.69 -3.03
C LEU A 84 -3.59 -3.69 -3.75
N GLN A 85 -3.25 -2.59 -4.42
CA GLN A 85 -1.98 -2.42 -5.14
C GLN A 85 -1.28 -1.13 -4.72
N SER A 86 -0.18 -1.18 -3.96
CA SER A 86 0.47 0.05 -3.46
C SER A 86 1.47 0.67 -4.42
N ARG A 87 2.21 -0.17 -5.16
CA ARG A 87 3.12 0.15 -6.28
C ARG A 87 4.58 0.37 -5.89
N LEU A 88 5.01 1.58 -5.49
CA LEU A 88 6.41 1.81 -5.14
C LEU A 88 6.52 2.51 -3.77
N GLY A 89 7.64 2.29 -3.10
CA GLY A 89 7.93 2.84 -1.78
C GLY A 89 7.59 1.84 -0.68
N ASP A 90 8.09 2.10 0.53
CA ASP A 90 7.88 1.20 1.67
C ASP A 90 6.43 1.32 2.18
N ASP A 91 5.62 0.32 1.89
CA ASP A 91 4.18 0.30 2.05
C ASP A 91 3.71 -0.53 3.25
N LYS A 92 2.53 -0.22 3.78
CA LYS A 92 1.81 -1.09 4.72
C LYS A 92 0.41 -1.42 4.22
N ILE A 93 0.15 -2.70 3.97
CA ILE A 93 -1.12 -3.16 3.40
C ILE A 93 -1.85 -4.04 4.43
N TYR A 94 -3.13 -3.75 4.65
CA TYR A 94 -4.00 -4.52 5.54
C TYR A 94 -5.27 -4.96 4.78
N GLY A 95 -5.40 -6.25 4.45
CA GLY A 95 -6.64 -6.81 3.87
C GLY A 95 -7.80 -6.80 4.87
N ASN A 96 -7.54 -7.36 6.05
CA ASN A 96 -8.42 -7.60 7.20
C ASN A 96 -9.35 -8.81 7.06
N THR A 97 -10.50 -8.71 6.39
CA THR A 97 -11.47 -9.83 6.35
C THR A 97 -12.05 -10.01 4.97
N GLY A 98 -12.14 -11.25 4.50
CA GLY A 98 -12.50 -11.56 3.12
C GLY A 98 -11.30 -12.16 2.40
N ASP A 99 -11.55 -12.74 1.22
CA ASP A 99 -10.47 -13.33 0.41
C ASP A 99 -9.83 -12.21 -0.41
N ASP A 100 -8.71 -11.68 0.06
CA ASP A 100 -8.05 -10.48 -0.44
C ASP A 100 -6.90 -10.80 -1.40
N SER A 101 -6.60 -9.87 -2.31
CA SER A 101 -5.43 -9.91 -3.18
C SER A 101 -4.57 -8.66 -2.96
N LEU A 102 -3.38 -8.85 -2.41
CA LEU A 102 -2.45 -7.79 -2.04
C LEU A 102 -1.21 -7.82 -2.94
N GLU A 103 -0.81 -6.68 -3.49
CA GLU A 103 0.41 -6.50 -4.31
C GLU A 103 1.11 -5.21 -3.88
N SER A 104 2.30 -5.29 -3.28
CA SER A 104 2.97 -4.06 -2.80
C SER A 104 3.93 -3.45 -3.82
N GLY A 105 4.71 -4.26 -4.52
CA GLY A 105 5.42 -3.84 -5.72
C GLY A 105 6.90 -3.64 -5.51
N ALA A 106 7.40 -2.45 -5.18
CA ALA A 106 8.83 -2.29 -4.90
C ALA A 106 9.05 -1.39 -3.69
N GLY A 107 9.84 -1.85 -2.73
CA GLY A 107 9.98 -1.20 -1.44
C GLY A 107 10.18 -2.24 -0.36
N GLY A 108 10.59 -1.84 0.84
CA GLY A 108 10.56 -2.76 1.97
C GLY A 108 9.18 -2.73 2.62
N ASP A 109 8.32 -3.67 2.24
CA ASP A 109 6.89 -3.62 2.49
C ASP A 109 6.45 -4.49 3.68
N GLU A 110 5.33 -4.11 4.32
CA GLU A 110 4.66 -4.93 5.33
C GLU A 110 3.22 -5.26 4.89
N LEU A 111 2.93 -6.53 4.62
CA LEU A 111 1.64 -7.00 4.13
C LEU A 111 0.96 -7.89 5.18
N TYR A 112 -0.27 -7.54 5.54
CA TYR A 112 -1.09 -8.26 6.53
C TYR A 112 -2.45 -8.59 5.90
N ALA A 113 -2.68 -9.84 5.49
CA ALA A 113 -3.89 -10.21 4.75
C ALA A 113 -5.12 -10.37 5.65
N GLY A 114 -5.04 -11.15 6.73
CA GLY A 114 -6.03 -11.19 7.80
C GLY A 114 -6.83 -12.49 7.87
N GLU A 115 -8.15 -12.42 7.74
CA GLU A 115 -9.03 -13.60 7.71
C GLU A 115 -9.59 -13.79 6.30
N GLY A 116 -9.46 -14.97 5.71
CA GLY A 116 -9.90 -15.26 4.35
C GLY A 116 -8.88 -16.15 3.65
N ASP A 117 -9.21 -16.73 2.51
CA ASP A 117 -8.19 -17.42 1.70
C ASP A 117 -7.50 -16.36 0.81
N ASP A 118 -6.35 -15.84 1.24
CA ASP A 118 -5.72 -14.65 0.68
C ASP A 118 -4.60 -14.94 -0.34
N ILE A 119 -4.29 -13.97 -1.19
CA ILE A 119 -3.16 -14.01 -2.13
C ILE A 119 -2.29 -12.77 -1.95
N ILE A 120 -1.00 -12.97 -1.67
CA ILE A 120 -0.04 -11.90 -1.36
C ILE A 120 1.15 -11.95 -2.33
N PHE A 121 1.43 -10.84 -3.01
CA PHE A 121 2.63 -10.62 -3.82
C PHE A 121 3.44 -9.46 -3.22
N ALA A 122 4.66 -9.73 -2.78
CA ALA A 122 5.51 -8.73 -2.13
C ALA A 122 6.22 -7.84 -3.16
N GLY A 123 6.91 -8.45 -4.11
CA GLY A 123 7.51 -7.74 -5.24
C GLY A 123 9.02 -7.66 -5.15
N LEU A 124 9.57 -6.46 -5.08
CA LEU A 124 11.01 -6.23 -5.05
C LEU A 124 11.44 -5.71 -3.69
N ASP A 125 12.67 -6.07 -3.32
CA ASP A 125 13.34 -5.73 -2.07
C ASP A 125 12.89 -6.62 -0.89
N ASP A 126 13.40 -6.38 0.33
CA ASP A 126 13.20 -7.30 1.46
C ASP A 126 11.85 -7.02 2.17
N ASP A 127 10.93 -7.98 2.14
CA ASP A 127 9.54 -7.80 2.59
C ASP A 127 9.15 -8.62 3.84
N PHE A 128 8.05 -8.19 4.49
CA PHE A 128 7.42 -8.90 5.60
C PHE A 128 5.94 -9.22 5.32
N LEU A 129 5.62 -10.51 5.24
CA LEU A 129 4.30 -11.01 4.88
C LEU A 129 3.68 -11.80 6.03
N VAL A 130 2.44 -11.47 6.38
CA VAL A 130 1.61 -12.20 7.34
C VAL A 130 0.25 -12.47 6.72
N ALA A 131 -0.05 -13.73 6.39
CA ALA A 131 -1.32 -14.06 5.76
C ALA A 131 -2.46 -14.18 6.76
N GLY A 132 -2.33 -15.01 7.79
CA GLY A 132 -3.23 -14.96 8.95
C GLY A 132 -4.10 -16.20 9.09
N LYS A 133 -5.39 -16.13 8.80
CA LYS A 133 -6.30 -17.29 8.88
C LYS A 133 -6.89 -17.57 7.51
N GLY A 134 -6.80 -18.80 7.08
CA GLY A 134 -7.29 -19.22 5.77
C GLY A 134 -6.27 -20.13 5.12
N ASN A 135 -6.53 -20.56 3.89
CA ASN A 135 -5.53 -21.24 3.09
C ASN A 135 -4.95 -20.21 2.14
N ASP A 136 -3.78 -19.71 2.48
CA ASP A 136 -3.23 -18.52 1.86
C ASP A 136 -2.14 -18.86 0.83
N GLU A 137 -1.97 -17.99 -0.16
CA GLU A 137 -0.85 -18.06 -1.11
C GLU A 137 0.06 -16.85 -0.94
N LEU A 138 1.31 -17.09 -0.51
CA LEU A 138 2.31 -16.05 -0.27
C LEU A 138 3.43 -16.15 -1.30
N TYR A 139 3.67 -15.06 -2.02
CA TYR A 139 4.73 -14.93 -3.02
C TYR A 139 5.72 -13.83 -2.58
N GLY A 140 6.93 -14.23 -2.18
CA GLY A 140 8.01 -13.30 -1.78
C GLY A 140 8.61 -12.53 -2.96
N GLU A 141 8.70 -13.18 -4.12
CA GLU A 141 9.26 -12.58 -5.34
C GLU A 141 10.77 -12.26 -5.24
N GLU A 142 11.26 -11.03 -5.43
CA GLU A 142 12.70 -10.73 -5.39
C GLU A 142 13.07 -10.05 -4.07
N GLY A 143 13.86 -10.68 -3.20
CA GLY A 143 14.09 -10.11 -1.87
C GLY A 143 14.73 -11.09 -0.91
N ASN A 144 15.04 -10.65 0.31
CA ASN A 144 15.22 -11.57 1.42
C ASN A 144 14.01 -11.43 2.34
N ASP A 145 13.02 -12.29 2.14
CA ASP A 145 11.70 -12.09 2.70
C ASP A 145 11.48 -12.86 3.98
N LEU A 146 10.56 -12.36 4.80
CA LEU A 146 10.09 -13.05 6.00
C LEU A 146 8.58 -13.32 5.87
N LEU A 147 8.22 -14.61 5.82
CA LEU A 147 6.86 -15.06 5.53
C LEU A 147 6.26 -15.81 6.74
N GLU A 148 5.02 -15.46 7.10
CA GLU A 148 4.18 -16.14 8.10
C GLU A 148 2.82 -16.49 7.48
N GLY A 149 2.51 -17.78 7.37
CA GLY A 149 1.23 -18.24 6.81
C GLY A 149 0.10 -18.16 7.82
N GLY A 150 0.35 -18.61 9.05
CA GLY A 150 -0.61 -18.60 10.14
C GLY A 150 -1.44 -19.89 10.22
N ASP A 151 -2.75 -19.74 10.24
CA ASP A 151 -3.71 -20.83 10.45
C ASP A 151 -4.37 -21.25 9.13
N GLY A 152 -3.94 -22.38 8.60
CA GLY A 152 -4.64 -23.12 7.55
C GLY A 152 -3.65 -23.95 6.76
N ALA A 153 -3.98 -24.31 5.53
CA ALA A 153 -3.04 -25.01 4.65
C ALA A 153 -2.47 -24.01 3.65
N ASP A 154 -1.26 -23.53 3.92
CA ASP A 154 -0.70 -22.38 3.21
C ASP A 154 0.28 -22.81 2.10
N TYR A 155 0.39 -21.99 1.07
CA TYR A 155 1.36 -22.14 -0.01
C TYR A 155 2.34 -20.98 0.00
N PHE A 156 3.64 -21.29 0.06
CA PHE A 156 4.72 -20.31 0.02
C PHE A 156 5.56 -20.46 -1.24
N ASP A 157 5.62 -19.42 -2.06
CA ASP A 157 6.62 -19.26 -3.10
C ASP A 157 7.60 -18.18 -2.69
N CYS A 158 8.76 -18.57 -2.17
CA CYS A 158 9.72 -17.61 -1.65
C CYS A 158 10.46 -16.80 -2.72
N GLY A 159 10.41 -17.22 -3.99
CA GLY A 159 11.09 -16.48 -5.05
C GLY A 159 12.63 -16.51 -4.96
N ASP A 160 13.24 -15.38 -5.29
CA ASP A 160 14.69 -15.19 -5.42
C ASP A 160 15.25 -14.47 -4.17
N GLY A 161 16.10 -15.17 -3.41
CA GLY A 161 16.94 -14.56 -2.38
C GLY A 161 17.15 -15.48 -1.18
N LEU A 162 17.23 -14.92 0.02
CA LEU A 162 17.40 -15.67 1.28
C LEU A 162 16.17 -15.51 2.17
N ASP A 163 15.15 -16.29 1.87
CA ASP A 163 13.83 -16.13 2.48
C ASP A 163 13.63 -17.06 3.66
N VAL A 164 12.82 -16.63 4.61
CA VAL A 164 12.56 -17.37 5.86
C VAL A 164 11.07 -17.52 6.09
N ILE A 165 10.61 -18.77 6.24
CA ILE A 165 9.25 -19.06 6.73
C ILE A 165 9.31 -19.28 8.24
N VAL A 166 8.53 -18.51 9.01
CA VAL A 166 8.63 -18.51 10.48
C VAL A 166 7.83 -19.61 11.16
N ASP A 167 6.77 -20.11 10.53
CA ASP A 167 5.78 -20.97 11.16
C ASP A 167 5.46 -22.28 10.42
N TYR A 168 6.17 -22.58 9.31
CA TYR A 168 5.94 -23.73 8.43
C TYR A 168 5.55 -25.02 9.17
N ASP A 169 4.34 -25.50 8.92
CA ASP A 169 3.77 -26.70 9.52
C ASP A 169 3.13 -27.64 8.50
N PRO A 170 3.86 -28.66 7.99
CA PRO A 170 3.32 -29.60 7.02
C PRO A 170 2.18 -30.47 7.59
N SER A 171 1.93 -30.44 8.91
CA SER A 171 0.78 -31.11 9.51
C SER A 171 -0.52 -30.33 9.36
N LYS A 172 -0.45 -29.01 9.13
CA LYS A 172 -1.61 -28.18 8.76
C LYS A 172 -1.93 -28.27 7.26
N GLY A 173 -0.93 -28.59 6.44
CA GLY A 173 -1.07 -28.73 5.00
C GLY A 173 -0.11 -27.85 4.21
N ASP A 174 0.75 -27.13 4.90
CA ASP A 174 1.66 -26.16 4.31
C ASP A 174 2.59 -26.78 3.29
N THR A 175 2.84 -26.03 2.21
CA THR A 175 3.76 -26.41 1.15
C THR A 175 4.58 -25.20 0.73
N HIS A 176 5.80 -25.42 0.25
CA HIS A 176 6.64 -24.32 -0.24
C HIS A 176 7.47 -24.71 -1.46
N THR A 177 7.90 -23.71 -2.24
CA THR A 177 8.80 -23.83 -3.39
C THR A 177 10.02 -22.89 -3.25
N ASN A 178 10.91 -22.88 -4.24
CA ASN A 178 11.97 -21.88 -4.40
C ASN A 178 12.90 -21.64 -3.19
N ASN A 179 13.39 -22.74 -2.59
CA ASN A 179 14.49 -22.74 -1.60
C ASN A 179 14.28 -21.85 -0.35
N CYS A 180 13.04 -21.70 0.13
CA CYS A 180 12.78 -21.13 1.46
C CYS A 180 13.63 -21.80 2.55
N GLU A 181 14.26 -21.01 3.41
CA GLU A 181 14.82 -21.53 4.67
C GLU A 181 13.72 -21.62 5.73
N ASP A 182 13.47 -22.82 6.24
CA ASP A 182 12.56 -23.01 7.37
C ASP A 182 13.31 -22.82 8.70
N VAL A 183 12.77 -21.97 9.59
CA VAL A 183 13.32 -21.74 10.94
C VAL A 183 13.41 -23.05 11.75
N ARG A 184 12.55 -24.03 11.50
CA ARG A 184 12.57 -25.35 12.17
C ARG A 184 13.74 -26.23 11.73
N GLU A 185 14.41 -25.96 10.60
CA GLU A 185 15.60 -26.71 10.17
C GLU A 185 16.90 -26.28 10.90
N ARG A 186 16.83 -25.28 11.78
CA ARG A 186 17.99 -24.75 12.54
C ARG A 186 18.18 -25.34 13.95
N LEU A 187 17.42 -26.37 14.35
CA LEU A 187 17.52 -27.05 15.65
C LEU A 187 17.67 -28.57 15.53
#